data_AF-A0A9Q0SAP8-F1
#
_entry.id   AF-A0A9Q0SAP8-F1
#
_cell.length_a   1.000
_cell.length_b   1.000
_cell.length_c   1.000
_cell.angle_alpha   90.00
_cell.angle_beta   90.00
_cell.angle_gamma   90.00
#
_symmetry.space_group_name_H-M   'P 1'
#
loop_
_entity.id
_entity.type
_entity.pdbx_description
1 polymer ?
#
loop_
_entity_poly.entity_id
_entity_poly.type
_entity_poly.pdbx_seq_one_letter_code
_entity_poly.pdbx_strand_id
1 'polypeptide(L)'
;QLADSSIGCGAWGEQNQKFFLESLDEAGQKIGAKLDDTNDFTEAIERVAKGKYAYYENEFTLKEMKAKRDVKPRFDELLRRLIEAGLVSRWLAEAVRNYGSSADEMEDGLMDLKKMYGAFVALGIGYFLSVVALFGEIIYWKCVVVKSPLYDEYALYKLYE
;
A
#
# COMPACT_ATOMS: atom_id res chain seq x y z
N GLN A 1 0.00 31.47 37.04
CA GLN A 1 0.20 30.26 36.20
C GLN A 1 -0.63 30.41 34.92
N LEU A 2 -0.59 29.49 33.94
CA LEU A 2 -1.29 29.66 32.65
C LEU A 2 -2.80 29.93 32.81
N ALA A 3 -3.41 29.32 33.82
CA ALA A 3 -4.81 29.50 34.22
C ALA A 3 -5.18 30.96 34.55
N ASP A 4 -4.26 31.73 35.14
CA ASP A 4 -4.50 33.14 35.53
C ASP A 4 -4.05 34.13 34.44
N SER A 5 -3.40 33.63 33.39
CA SER A 5 -2.82 34.46 32.35
C SER A 5 -3.87 34.85 31.31
N SER A 6 -3.68 36.01 30.65
CA SER A 6 -4.52 36.43 29.52
C SER A 6 -4.19 35.70 28.20
N ILE A 7 -3.25 34.76 28.21
CA ILE A 7 -2.79 34.00 27.04
C ILE A 7 -3.88 33.01 26.59
N GLY A 8 -4.23 33.00 25.30
CA GLY A 8 -5.20 32.04 24.76
C GLY A 8 -4.67 30.61 24.84
N CYS A 9 -5.54 29.63 25.06
CA CYS A 9 -5.17 28.22 25.16
C CYS A 9 -5.93 27.43 24.09
N GLY A 10 -5.27 26.47 23.45
CA GLY A 10 -5.90 25.57 22.50
C GLY A 10 -5.37 24.15 22.63
N ALA A 11 -6.15 23.20 22.17
CA ALA A 11 -5.70 21.83 21.95
C ALA A 11 -6.41 21.25 20.74
N TRP A 12 -5.90 20.14 20.23
CA TRP A 12 -6.56 19.43 19.14
C TRP A 12 -7.71 18.57 19.67
N GLY A 13 -8.92 18.80 19.17
CA GLY A 13 -10.07 17.93 19.40
C GLY A 13 -10.74 18.06 20.77
N GLU A 14 -12.03 17.72 20.80
CA GLU A 14 -12.91 17.83 21.98
C GLU A 14 -12.47 16.93 23.15
N GLN A 15 -11.70 15.87 22.88
CA GLN A 15 -11.16 14.96 23.90
C GLN A 15 -10.20 15.67 24.85
N ASN A 16 -9.30 16.49 24.31
CA ASN A 16 -8.35 17.25 25.11
C ASN A 16 -9.07 18.31 25.95
N GLN A 17 -10.13 18.92 25.43
CA GLN A 17 -10.97 19.83 26.21
C GLN A 17 -11.64 19.13 27.39
N LYS A 18 -12.24 17.94 27.16
CA LYS A 18 -12.86 17.12 28.22
C LYS A 18 -11.85 16.71 29.28
N PHE A 19 -10.63 16.34 28.88
CA PHE A 19 -9.54 16.03 29.81
C PHE A 19 -9.28 17.16 30.81
N PHE A 20 -9.24 18.42 30.36
CA PHE A 20 -9.03 19.56 31.25
C PHE A 20 -10.28 19.92 32.07
N LEU A 21 -11.48 19.79 31.51
CA LEU A 21 -12.74 20.04 32.22
C LEU A 21 -12.99 19.04 33.35
N GLU A 22 -12.61 17.78 33.15
CA GLU A 22 -12.76 16.70 34.14
C GLU A 22 -11.59 16.63 35.13
N SER A 23 -10.62 17.57 35.05
CA SER A 23 -9.46 17.56 35.92
C SER A 23 -9.83 17.81 37.39
N LEU A 24 -9.06 17.23 38.31
CA LEU A 24 -9.25 17.39 39.76
C LEU A 24 -8.77 18.74 40.29
N ASP A 25 -7.94 19.44 39.51
CA ASP A 25 -7.36 20.73 39.89
C ASP A 25 -8.14 21.92 39.30
N GLU A 26 -8.33 22.95 40.12
CA GLU A 26 -9.08 24.16 39.74
C GLU A 26 -8.41 24.92 38.59
N ALA A 27 -7.08 24.84 38.48
CA ALA A 27 -6.33 25.48 37.39
C ALA A 27 -6.59 24.78 36.05
N GLY A 28 -6.59 23.45 36.02
CA GLY A 28 -6.92 22.62 34.86
C GLY A 28 -8.33 22.84 34.37
N GLN A 29 -9.31 22.91 35.28
CA GLN A 29 -10.70 23.23 34.93
C GLN A 29 -10.84 24.63 34.29
N LYS A 30 -10.14 25.63 34.85
CA LYS A 30 -10.09 26.99 34.28
C LYS A 30 -9.45 27.02 32.89
N ILE A 31 -8.41 26.22 32.68
CA ILE A 31 -7.75 26.06 31.37
C ILE A 31 -8.71 25.40 30.39
N GLY A 32 -9.40 24.32 30.78
CA GLY A 32 -10.38 23.62 29.95
C GLY A 32 -11.54 24.51 29.51
N ALA A 33 -12.04 25.37 30.40
CA ALA A 33 -13.08 26.35 30.09
C ALA A 33 -12.62 27.45 29.10
N LYS A 34 -11.31 27.73 29.05
CA LYS A 34 -10.68 28.72 28.16
C LYS A 34 -10.19 28.10 26.84
N LEU A 35 -10.24 26.78 26.72
CA LEU A 35 -9.58 26.03 25.66
C LEU A 35 -10.38 26.10 24.35
N ASP A 36 -9.72 26.51 23.28
CA ASP A 36 -10.26 26.60 21.92
C ASP A 36 -9.90 25.34 21.11
N ASP A 37 -10.84 24.82 20.32
CA ASP A 37 -10.62 23.68 19.43
C ASP A 37 -10.04 24.16 18.10
N THR A 38 -8.71 24.37 18.07
CA THR A 38 -7.99 24.73 16.85
C THR A 38 -7.46 23.46 16.17
N ASN A 39 -8.17 23.03 15.13
CA ASN A 39 -7.83 21.86 14.33
C ASN A 39 -6.77 22.13 13.23
N ASP A 40 -6.43 23.40 12.97
CA ASP A 40 -5.37 23.77 12.05
C ASP A 40 -4.04 23.99 12.80
N PHE A 41 -3.12 23.04 12.62
CA PHE A 41 -1.78 23.10 13.20
C PHE A 41 -0.99 24.33 12.73
N THR A 42 -1.15 24.76 11.48
CA THR A 42 -0.41 25.89 10.92
C THR A 42 -0.82 27.18 11.62
N GLU A 43 -2.13 27.35 11.80
CA GLU A 43 -2.69 28.50 12.53
C GLU A 43 -2.27 28.48 13.99
N ALA A 44 -2.35 27.32 14.65
CA ALA A 44 -1.94 27.16 16.04
C ALA A 44 -0.46 27.54 16.23
N ILE A 45 0.43 27.06 15.37
CA ILE A 45 1.87 27.39 15.41
C ILE A 45 2.10 28.89 15.21
N GLU A 46 1.37 29.54 14.30
CA GLU A 46 1.49 30.97 14.07
C GLU A 46 1.03 31.80 15.28
N ARG A 47 -0.09 31.42 15.89
CA ARG A 47 -0.62 32.03 17.11
C ARG A 47 0.34 31.85 18.30
N VAL A 48 0.96 30.68 18.44
CA VAL A 48 2.00 30.40 19.44
C VAL A 48 3.25 31.23 19.17
N ALA A 49 3.68 31.34 17.92
CA ALA A 49 4.85 32.15 17.53
C ALA A 49 4.66 33.65 17.83
N LYS A 50 3.42 34.16 17.76
CA LYS A 50 3.04 35.53 18.18
C LYS A 50 3.10 35.74 19.71
N GLY A 51 3.32 34.68 20.50
CA GLY A 51 3.51 34.75 21.95
C GLY A 51 2.24 34.99 22.76
N LYS A 52 1.06 34.90 22.13
CA LYS A 52 -0.25 35.14 22.77
C LYS A 52 -1.09 33.88 22.93
N TYR A 53 -0.54 32.74 22.56
CA TYR A 53 -1.27 31.47 22.52
C TYR A 53 -0.40 30.32 23.03
N ALA A 54 -0.99 29.44 23.81
CA ALA A 54 -0.40 28.18 24.25
C ALA A 54 -1.20 27.04 23.64
N TYR A 55 -0.50 26.09 23.01
CA TYR A 55 -1.12 24.94 22.39
C TYR A 55 -0.71 23.67 23.11
N TYR A 56 -1.69 22.90 23.57
CA TYR A 56 -1.50 21.62 24.23
C TYR A 56 -1.65 20.50 23.22
N GLU A 57 -0.61 19.68 23.10
CA GLU A 57 -0.62 18.47 22.29
C GLU A 57 0.52 17.53 22.73
N ASN A 58 0.55 16.32 22.20
CA ASN A 58 1.64 15.37 22.34
C ASN A 58 3.01 15.99 21.94
N GLU A 59 4.04 15.69 22.74
CA GLU A 59 5.41 16.18 22.54
C GLU A 59 5.97 15.88 21.13
N PHE A 60 5.71 14.68 20.60
CA PHE A 60 6.17 14.29 19.26
C PHE A 60 5.54 15.18 18.19
N THR A 61 4.24 15.44 18.30
CA THR A 61 3.52 16.31 17.37
C THR A 61 4.06 17.74 17.45
N LEU A 62 4.31 18.28 18.65
CA LEU A 62 4.88 19.62 18.82
C LEU A 62 6.29 19.73 18.22
N LYS A 63 7.12 18.69 18.35
CA LYS A 63 8.44 18.63 17.70
C LYS A 63 8.32 18.64 16.18
N GLU A 64 7.39 17.86 15.64
CA GLU A 64 7.14 17.80 14.20
C GLU A 64 6.64 19.15 13.66
N MET A 65 5.68 19.77 14.34
CA MET A 65 5.16 21.10 14.03
C MET A 65 6.27 22.15 13.94
N LYS A 66 7.17 22.16 14.93
CA LYS A 66 8.32 23.06 14.95
C LYS A 66 9.27 22.81 13.78
N ALA A 67 9.60 21.55 13.52
CA ALA A 67 10.49 21.18 12.42
C ALA A 67 9.91 21.59 11.06
N LYS A 68 8.60 21.34 10.83
CA LYS A 68 7.91 21.75 9.61
C LYS A 68 7.95 23.27 9.42
N ARG A 69 7.68 24.05 10.48
CA ARG A 69 7.74 25.52 10.42
C ARG A 69 9.11 26.02 9.99
N ASP A 70 10.19 25.45 10.53
CA ASP A 70 11.55 25.92 10.26
C ASP A 70 12.01 25.51 8.84
N VAL A 71 11.55 24.38 8.31
CA VAL A 71 11.89 23.91 6.95
C VAL A 71 11.05 24.59 5.87
N LYS A 72 9.78 24.89 6.15
CA LYS A 72 8.82 25.44 5.18
C LYS A 72 9.33 26.65 4.39
N PRO A 73 9.84 27.75 4.99
CA PRO A 73 10.24 28.93 4.24
C PRO A 73 11.41 28.66 3.30
N ARG A 74 12.34 27.79 3.71
CA ARG A 74 13.49 27.41 2.88
C ARG A 74 13.08 26.53 1.70
N PHE A 75 12.11 25.66 1.92
CA PHE A 75 11.55 24.81 0.88
C PHE A 75 10.73 25.63 -0.13
N ASP A 76 9.90 26.58 0.34
CA ASP A 76 9.09 27.44 -0.52
C ASP A 76 9.97 28.29 -1.46
N GLU A 77 11.10 28.81 -0.98
CA GLU A 77 12.08 29.52 -1.81
C GLU A 77 12.73 28.61 -2.87
N LEU A 78 13.12 27.40 -2.49
CA LEU A 78 13.67 26.42 -3.44
C LEU A 78 12.65 26.03 -4.50
N LEU A 79 11.40 25.77 -4.10
CA LEU A 79 10.29 25.48 -5.01
C LEU A 79 10.08 26.61 -6.00
N ARG A 80 10.06 27.86 -5.53
CA ARG A 80 9.92 29.03 -6.39
C ARG A 80 11.02 29.09 -7.44
N ARG A 81 12.29 28.88 -7.07
CA ARG A 81 13.42 28.83 -8.01
C ARG A 81 13.29 27.70 -9.03
N LEU A 82 12.84 26.52 -8.60
CA LEU A 82 12.64 25.38 -9.48
C LEU A 82 11.51 25.62 -10.49
N ILE A 83 10.47 26.36 -10.09
CA ILE A 83 9.37 26.79 -10.97
C ILE A 83 9.87 27.86 -11.94
N GLU A 84 10.57 28.89 -11.47
CA GLU A 84 11.14 29.96 -12.30
C GLU A 84 12.15 29.41 -13.32
N ALA A 85 12.93 28.40 -12.96
CA ALA A 85 13.83 27.68 -13.86
C ALA A 85 13.12 26.72 -14.84
N GLY A 86 11.80 26.52 -14.70
CA GLY A 86 11.02 25.58 -15.51
C GLY A 86 11.37 24.11 -15.27
N LEU A 87 12.06 23.78 -14.17
CA LEU A 87 12.48 22.41 -13.87
C LEU A 87 11.29 21.54 -13.49
N VAL A 88 10.34 22.09 -12.73
CA VAL A 88 9.13 21.38 -12.28
C VAL A 88 8.26 20.99 -13.47
N SER A 89 8.03 21.91 -14.41
CA SER A 89 7.22 21.62 -15.60
C SER A 89 7.89 20.59 -16.51
N ARG A 90 9.21 20.67 -16.69
CA ARG A 90 9.98 19.66 -17.43
C ARG A 90 9.92 18.29 -16.78
N TRP A 91 10.11 18.23 -15.46
CA TRP A 91 10.05 16.96 -14.72
C TRP A 91 8.65 16.36 -14.73
N LEU A 92 7.61 17.18 -14.58
CA LEU A 92 6.22 16.71 -14.66
C LEU A 92 5.89 16.16 -16.06
N ALA A 93 6.31 16.87 -17.11
CA ALA A 93 6.13 16.41 -18.48
C ALA A 93 6.87 15.08 -18.74
N GLU A 94 8.08 14.94 -18.20
CA GLU A 94 8.86 13.70 -18.29
C GLU A 94 8.19 12.56 -17.54
N ALA A 95 7.72 12.79 -16.31
CA ALA A 95 7.05 11.78 -15.48
C ALA A 95 5.75 11.26 -16.12
N VAL A 96 4.93 12.17 -16.66
CA VAL A 96 3.69 11.80 -17.37
C VAL A 96 4.00 11.01 -18.64
N ARG A 97 5.02 11.42 -19.40
CA ARG A 97 5.45 10.68 -20.59
C ARG A 97 5.97 9.29 -20.26
N ASN A 98 6.76 9.16 -19.19
CA ASN A 98 7.31 7.89 -18.74
C ASN A 98 6.20 6.93 -18.26
N TYR A 99 5.18 7.47 -17.57
CA TYR A 99 4.02 6.68 -17.16
C TYR A 99 3.16 6.23 -18.36
N GLY A 100 2.92 7.12 -19.33
CA GLY A 100 2.17 6.80 -20.54
C GLY A 100 2.86 5.74 -21.41
N SER A 101 4.18 5.85 -21.59
CA SER A 101 4.97 4.83 -22.29
C SER A 101 5.03 3.49 -21.53
N SER A 102 5.09 3.52 -20.20
CA SER A 102 5.01 2.29 -19.39
C SER A 102 3.64 1.60 -19.51
N ALA A 103 2.55 2.36 -19.73
CA ALA A 103 1.22 1.81 -19.96
C ALA A 103 1.10 1.17 -21.35
N ASP A 104 1.65 1.80 -22.39
CA ASP A 104 1.73 1.23 -23.76
C ASP A 104 2.59 -0.05 -23.77
N GLU A 105 3.74 -0.07 -23.08
CA GLU A 105 4.57 -1.28 -22.98
C GLU A 105 3.91 -2.41 -22.16
N MET A 106 3.05 -2.06 -21.20
CA MET A 106 2.24 -3.04 -20.46
C MET A 106 1.13 -3.65 -21.34
N GLU A 107 0.60 -2.89 -22.30
CA GLU A 107 -0.36 -3.39 -23.31
C GLU A 107 0.30 -4.42 -24.24
N ASP A 108 1.54 -4.18 -24.67
CA ASP A 108 2.32 -5.11 -25.51
C ASP A 108 2.81 -6.37 -24.74
N GLY A 109 2.92 -6.27 -23.41
CA GLY A 109 3.24 -7.37 -22.50
C GLY A 109 2.04 -8.24 -22.10
N LEU A 110 0.81 -7.80 -22.34
CA LEU A 110 -0.39 -8.58 -22.09
C LEU A 110 -0.58 -9.56 -23.24
N MET A 111 0.15 -10.69 -23.19
CA MET A 111 0.11 -11.77 -24.18
C MET A 111 -1.33 -12.06 -24.62
N ASP A 112 -1.63 -11.70 -25.87
CA ASP A 112 -2.89 -12.00 -26.55
C ASP A 112 -3.33 -13.43 -26.24
N LEU A 113 -4.51 -13.57 -25.63
CA LEU A 113 -5.12 -14.87 -25.34
C LEU A 113 -5.23 -15.75 -26.62
N LYS A 114 -5.32 -15.07 -27.77
CA LYS A 114 -5.30 -15.66 -29.11
C LYS A 114 -3.95 -16.30 -29.49
N LYS A 115 -2.82 -15.72 -29.07
CA LYS A 115 -1.48 -16.29 -29.28
C LYS A 115 -1.24 -17.49 -28.35
N MET A 116 -1.81 -17.47 -27.14
CA MET A 116 -1.72 -18.59 -26.19
C MET A 116 -2.61 -19.79 -26.56
N TYR A 117 -3.72 -19.57 -27.26
CA TYR A 117 -4.62 -20.63 -27.71
C TYR A 117 -3.91 -21.70 -28.56
N GLY A 118 -2.95 -21.31 -29.39
CA GLY A 118 -2.15 -22.25 -30.19
C GLY A 118 -1.36 -23.25 -29.33
N ALA A 119 -0.80 -22.80 -28.20
CA ALA A 119 -0.06 -23.66 -27.29
C ALA A 119 -0.97 -24.65 -26.55
N PHE A 120 -2.17 -24.20 -26.12
CA PHE A 120 -3.16 -25.08 -25.53
C PHE A 120 -3.70 -26.13 -26.50
N VAL A 121 -3.90 -25.75 -27.77
CA VAL A 121 -4.30 -26.69 -28.82
C VAL A 121 -3.22 -27.76 -29.05
N ALA A 122 -1.95 -27.35 -29.12
CA ALA A 122 -0.83 -28.30 -29.27
C ALA A 122 -0.72 -29.26 -28.07
N LEU A 123 -0.84 -28.75 -26.84
CA LEU A 123 -0.86 -29.57 -25.62
C LEU A 123 -2.06 -30.53 -25.59
N GLY A 124 -3.24 -30.06 -25.97
CA GLY A 124 -4.46 -30.86 -26.01
C GLY A 124 -4.31 -32.06 -26.96
N ILE A 125 -3.75 -31.85 -28.15
CA ILE A 125 -3.50 -32.92 -29.12
C ILE A 125 -2.48 -33.93 -28.59
N GLY A 126 -1.39 -33.45 -27.98
CA GLY A 126 -0.35 -34.31 -27.42
C GLY A 126 -0.87 -35.21 -26.29
N TYR A 127 -1.63 -34.63 -25.37
CA TYR A 127 -2.25 -35.40 -24.28
C TYR A 127 -3.29 -36.39 -24.81
N PHE A 128 -4.10 -35.99 -25.80
CA PHE A 128 -5.08 -36.88 -26.41
C PHE A 128 -4.44 -38.11 -27.05
N LEU A 129 -3.37 -37.93 -27.83
CA LEU A 129 -2.63 -39.05 -28.43
C LEU A 129 -2.02 -39.98 -27.37
N SER A 130 -1.48 -39.41 -26.29
CA SER A 130 -0.94 -40.20 -25.18
C SER A 130 -2.02 -41.05 -24.48
N VAL A 131 -3.19 -40.45 -24.22
CA VAL A 131 -4.32 -41.17 -23.62
C VAL A 131 -4.80 -42.29 -24.53
N VAL A 132 -4.92 -42.04 -25.85
CA VAL A 132 -5.31 -43.07 -26.83
C VAL A 132 -4.30 -44.21 -26.86
N ALA A 133 -2.99 -43.93 -26.80
CA ALA A 133 -1.95 -44.95 -26.74
C ALA A 133 -2.08 -45.82 -25.48
N LEU A 134 -2.27 -45.22 -24.31
CA LEU A 134 -2.47 -45.94 -23.05
C LEU A 134 -3.73 -46.81 -23.08
N PHE A 135 -4.86 -46.30 -23.59
CA PHE A 135 -6.06 -47.10 -23.74
C PHE A 135 -5.87 -48.25 -24.72
N GLY A 136 -5.14 -48.03 -25.81
CA GLY A 136 -4.77 -49.07 -26.77
C GLY A 136 -3.97 -50.19 -26.12
N GLU A 137 -2.96 -49.85 -25.31
CA GLU A 137 -2.16 -50.82 -24.56
C GLU A 137 -2.97 -51.57 -23.51
N ILE A 138 -3.84 -50.88 -22.75
CA ILE A 138 -4.72 -51.51 -21.76
C ILE A 138 -5.68 -52.50 -22.43
N ILE A 139 -6.26 -52.13 -23.57
CA ILE A 139 -7.15 -53.00 -24.34
C ILE A 139 -6.37 -54.17 -24.93
N TYR A 140 -5.18 -53.92 -25.49
CA TYR A 140 -4.31 -54.98 -26.02
C TYR A 140 -3.95 -55.99 -24.92
N TRP A 141 -3.53 -55.51 -23.75
CA TRP A 141 -3.18 -56.36 -22.62
C TRP A 141 -4.37 -57.19 -22.14
N LYS A 142 -5.55 -56.56 -21.97
CA LYS A 142 -6.76 -57.28 -21.54
C LYS A 142 -7.30 -58.26 -22.59
N CYS A 143 -7.27 -57.92 -23.87
CA CYS A 143 -7.88 -58.76 -24.92
C CYS A 143 -6.95 -59.84 -25.46
N VAL A 144 -5.63 -59.60 -25.51
CA VAL A 144 -4.65 -60.50 -26.13
C VAL A 144 -3.81 -61.21 -25.07
N VAL A 145 -3.27 -60.49 -24.09
CA VAL A 145 -2.35 -61.06 -23.10
C VAL A 145 -3.10 -61.91 -22.07
N VAL A 146 -4.20 -61.42 -21.50
CA VAL A 146 -5.00 -62.18 -20.52
C VAL A 146 -5.72 -63.38 -21.16
N LYS A 147 -6.00 -63.33 -22.47
CA LYS A 147 -6.69 -64.41 -23.19
C LYS A 147 -5.74 -65.49 -23.69
N SER A 148 -4.44 -65.26 -23.62
CA SER A 148 -3.43 -66.25 -23.97
C SER A 148 -3.35 -67.30 -22.84
N PRO A 149 -3.51 -68.61 -23.14
CA PRO A 149 -3.57 -69.68 -22.14
C PRO A 149 -2.25 -69.97 -21.40
N LEU A 150 -1.23 -69.12 -21.57
CA LEU A 150 0.06 -69.15 -20.88
C LEU A 150 0.27 -67.95 -19.93
N TYR A 151 -0.78 -67.15 -19.68
CA TYR A 151 -0.73 -66.06 -18.70
C TYR A 151 -0.84 -66.62 -17.29
N ASP A 152 0.31 -66.81 -16.63
CA ASP A 152 0.39 -67.22 -15.23
C ASP A 152 0.40 -65.98 -14.33
N GLU A 153 -0.71 -65.76 -13.61
CA GLU A 153 -0.92 -64.67 -12.66
C GLU A 153 0.13 -64.67 -11.52
N TYR A 154 0.81 -65.80 -11.29
CA TYR A 154 1.77 -66.01 -10.21
C TYR A 154 3.24 -65.85 -10.61
N ALA A 155 3.57 -65.44 -11.84
CA ALA A 155 4.98 -65.22 -12.23
C ALA A 155 5.59 -63.95 -11.59
N LEU A 156 4.77 -62.98 -11.20
CA LEU A 156 5.20 -61.67 -10.67
C LEU A 156 5.85 -61.76 -9.27
N TYR A 157 5.46 -62.71 -8.41
CA TYR A 157 6.06 -62.83 -7.07
C TYR A 157 7.51 -63.35 -7.13
N LYS A 158 7.90 -63.98 -8.24
CA LYS A 158 9.20 -64.64 -8.42
C LYS A 158 10.33 -63.71 -8.89
N LEU A 159 10.01 -62.46 -9.24
CA LEU A 159 10.97 -61.44 -9.71
C LEU A 159 11.40 -60.46 -8.59
N TYR A 160 10.78 -60.56 -7.41
CA TYR A 160 11.07 -59.74 -6.23
C TYR A 160 11.68 -60.55 -5.07
N GLU A 161 12.24 -61.72 -5.39
CA GLU A 161 13.10 -62.51 -4.49
C GLU A 161 14.57 -62.35 -4.91
#